data_AF-A0A9P6QPA6-F1
#
_entry.id   AF-A0A9P6QPA6-F1
#
_cell.length_a   1.000
_cell.length_b   1.000
_cell.length_c   1.000
_cell.angle_alpha   90.00
_cell.angle_beta   90.00
_cell.angle_gamma   90.00
#
_symmetry.space_group_name_H-M   'P 1'
#
loop_
_entity.id
_entity.type
_entity.pdbx_description
1 polymer ?
#
loop_
_entity_poly.entity_id
_entity_poly.type
_entity_poly.pdbx_seq_one_letter_code
_entity_poly.pdbx_strand_id
1 'polypeptide(L)'
;NPDIAAYAKLLTGGLITLATTLTSDSIFNNFLSENKTDALLHGHSYTAHPIGCAVANTSLQTYREMESHGDADKARQDWGAINHPTSNGLGVWSLWDQKVVDRISQMDIVEGVVPLGSVLAIQMRETSGPSGYASLLSQKVQQKMREKKSEEEDCEVAIFGRPLGNVVYMIASQVSTREQLAKVEKILLRTLEGQL
;
A
#
# COMPACT_ATOMS: atom_id res chain seq x y z
N ASN A 1 13.82 6.10 14.58
CA ASN A 1 14.94 6.52 13.72
C ASN A 1 15.79 5.32 13.41
N PRO A 2 15.71 4.76 12.19
CA PRO A 2 16.54 3.61 11.79
C PRO A 2 17.97 4.06 11.42
N ASP A 3 18.96 3.19 11.62
CA ASP A 3 20.34 3.44 11.17
C ASP A 3 20.54 3.21 9.67
N ILE A 4 19.75 2.33 9.06
CA ILE A 4 19.71 2.11 7.62
C ILE A 4 18.24 2.08 7.18
N ALA A 5 17.92 2.79 6.10
CA ALA A 5 16.59 2.77 5.51
C ALA A 5 16.66 2.71 3.98
N ALA A 6 15.86 1.83 3.37
CA ALA A 6 15.82 1.64 1.93
C ALA A 6 14.49 2.12 1.35
N TYR A 7 14.55 2.96 0.32
CA TYR A 7 13.39 3.54 -0.36
C TYR A 7 13.47 3.29 -1.87
N ALA A 8 12.34 2.94 -2.47
CA ALA A 8 12.16 2.72 -3.90
C ALA A 8 10.67 2.94 -4.20
N LYS A 9 10.07 2.21 -5.16
CA LYS A 9 8.61 2.20 -5.43
C LYS A 9 8.03 3.62 -5.55
N LEU A 10 7.31 4.10 -4.52
CA LEU A 10 6.71 5.43 -4.48
C LEU A 10 7.74 6.56 -4.54
N LEU A 11 9.02 6.30 -4.30
CA LEU A 11 10.10 7.29 -4.48
C LEU A 11 10.02 8.00 -5.83
N THR A 12 9.61 7.31 -6.90
CA THR A 12 9.47 7.86 -8.26
C THR A 12 8.02 7.83 -8.75
N GLY A 13 7.03 7.69 -7.85
CA GLY A 13 5.63 7.52 -8.22
C GLY A 13 5.34 6.31 -9.11
N GLY A 14 6.27 5.35 -9.21
CA GLY A 14 6.15 4.19 -10.10
C GLY A 14 6.47 4.47 -11.58
N LEU A 15 7.02 5.64 -11.93
CA LEU A 15 7.29 6.02 -13.32
C LEU A 15 8.62 5.48 -13.86
N ILE A 16 9.67 5.45 -13.03
CA ILE A 16 11.01 5.02 -13.42
C ILE A 16 11.72 4.32 -12.27
N THR A 17 12.67 3.43 -12.58
CA THR A 17 13.42 2.68 -11.56
C THR A 17 14.42 3.59 -10.84
N LEU A 18 14.29 3.68 -9.52
CA LEU A 18 15.27 4.27 -8.63
C LEU A 18 15.11 3.66 -7.24
N ALA A 19 16.23 3.48 -6.55
CA ALA A 19 16.26 3.17 -5.13
C ALA A 19 17.31 4.02 -4.43
N THR A 20 17.10 4.26 -3.15
CA THR A 20 18.05 4.95 -2.27
C THR A 20 18.19 4.14 -0.98
N THR A 21 19.41 4.05 -0.47
CA THR A 21 19.71 3.52 0.86
C THR A 21 20.29 4.65 1.67
N LEU A 22 19.54 5.14 2.65
CA LEU A 22 20.02 6.12 3.61
C LEU A 22 20.70 5.39 4.76
N THR A 23 21.75 6.00 5.29
CA THR A 23 22.53 5.50 6.42
C THR A 23 22.74 6.61 7.43
N SER A 24 22.84 6.27 8.71
CA SER A 24 23.31 7.19 9.74
C SER A 24 24.78 7.55 9.51
N ASP A 25 25.19 8.70 10.05
CA ASP A 25 26.57 9.18 9.97
C ASP A 25 27.55 8.20 10.61
N SER A 26 27.14 7.51 11.70
CA SER A 26 27.99 6.52 12.35
C SER A 26 28.36 5.38 11.40
N ILE A 27 27.42 4.91 10.58
CA ILE A 27 27.68 3.87 9.57
C ILE A 27 28.54 4.43 8.44
N PHE A 28 28.22 5.59 7.90
CA PHE A 28 29.00 6.24 6.85
C PHE A 28 30.48 6.42 7.26
N ASN A 29 30.70 6.89 8.48
CA ASN A 29 32.04 7.16 9.02
C ASN A 29 32.92 5.91 9.14
N ASN A 30 32.35 4.70 9.22
CA ASN A 30 33.15 3.47 9.20
C ASN A 30 33.82 3.20 7.83
N PHE A 31 33.32 3.80 6.75
CA PHE A 31 33.87 3.68 5.40
C PHE A 31 34.67 4.93 4.96
N LEU A 32 34.78 5.94 5.83
CA LEU A 32 35.46 7.19 5.55
C LEU A 32 36.94 7.07 5.96
N SER A 33 37.81 6.81 4.99
CA SER A 33 39.25 6.59 5.19
C SER A 33 40.04 7.09 3.98
N GLU A 34 41.35 7.31 4.15
CA GLU A 34 42.27 7.62 3.04
C GLU A 34 42.54 6.39 2.16
N ASN A 35 42.33 5.18 2.68
CA ASN A 35 42.52 3.95 1.91
C ASN A 35 41.26 3.58 1.12
N LYS A 36 41.38 3.45 -0.20
CA LYS A 36 40.27 3.05 -1.09
C LYS A 36 39.62 1.71 -0.71
N THR A 37 40.38 0.79 -0.13
CA THR A 37 39.90 -0.54 0.30
C THR A 37 38.87 -0.48 1.43
N ASP A 38 38.85 0.63 2.17
CA ASP A 38 37.96 0.82 3.31
C ASP A 38 36.61 1.42 2.88
N ALA A 39 36.51 1.89 1.62
CA ALA A 39 35.28 2.45 1.07
C ALA A 39 34.22 1.38 0.75
N LEU A 40 32.95 1.78 0.64
CA LEU A 40 31.88 0.91 0.13
C LEU A 40 32.02 0.76 -1.39
N LEU A 41 32.75 -0.26 -1.84
CA LEU A 41 33.00 -0.56 -3.26
C LEU A 41 31.81 -1.27 -3.93
N HIS A 42 30.63 -0.65 -3.86
CA HIS A 42 29.40 -1.13 -4.47
C HIS A 42 28.79 -0.05 -5.38
N GLY A 43 28.54 -0.39 -6.64
CA GLY A 43 27.98 0.55 -7.61
C GLY A 43 27.40 -0.16 -8.83
N HIS A 44 26.46 0.50 -9.48
CA HIS A 44 25.84 0.07 -10.73
C HIS A 44 26.07 1.15 -11.78
N SER A 45 26.06 0.78 -13.07
CA SER A 45 26.28 1.73 -14.16
C SER A 45 25.29 2.90 -14.18
N TYR A 46 24.07 2.69 -13.65
CA TYR A 46 23.01 3.70 -13.54
C TYR A 46 22.83 4.25 -12.11
N THR A 47 23.81 4.06 -11.21
CA THR A 47 23.77 4.65 -9.87
C THR A 47 23.55 6.17 -9.99
N ALA A 48 22.54 6.68 -9.27
CA ALA A 48 22.15 8.10 -9.27
C ALA A 48 21.91 8.68 -10.68
N HIS A 49 21.30 7.91 -11.59
CA HIS A 49 20.97 8.42 -12.91
C HIS A 49 20.05 9.66 -12.83
N PRO A 50 20.36 10.74 -13.56
CA PRO A 50 19.78 12.07 -13.31
C PRO A 50 18.28 12.12 -13.60
N ILE A 51 17.79 11.32 -14.55
CA ILE A 51 16.36 11.26 -14.89
C ILE A 51 15.57 10.71 -13.70
N GLY A 52 16.04 9.62 -13.09
CA GLY A 52 15.41 9.03 -11.92
C GLY A 52 15.40 9.99 -10.74
N CYS A 53 16.53 10.66 -10.48
CA CYS A 53 16.64 11.65 -9.41
C CYS A 53 15.68 12.83 -9.61
N ALA A 54 15.55 13.34 -10.84
CA ALA A 54 14.60 14.42 -11.15
C ALA A 54 13.15 13.98 -10.91
N VAL A 55 12.75 12.80 -11.40
CA VAL A 55 11.40 12.24 -11.17
C VAL A 55 11.15 12.02 -9.68
N ALA A 56 12.14 11.54 -8.94
CA ALA A 56 12.01 11.32 -7.50
C ALA A 56 11.79 12.62 -6.72
N ASN A 57 12.54 13.68 -7.06
CA ASN A 57 12.36 14.99 -6.43
C ASN A 57 10.95 15.54 -6.68
N THR A 58 10.46 15.45 -7.91
CA THR A 58 9.08 15.86 -8.23
C THR A 58 8.06 15.02 -7.47
N SER A 59 8.21 13.70 -7.43
CA SER A 59 7.30 12.80 -6.69
C SER A 59 7.24 13.15 -5.20
N LEU A 60 8.40 13.38 -4.56
CA LEU A 60 8.47 13.77 -3.15
C LEU A 60 7.86 15.15 -2.91
N GLN A 61 8.06 16.10 -3.82
CA GLN A 61 7.43 17.41 -3.75
C GLN A 61 5.90 17.28 -3.84
N THR A 62 5.38 16.53 -4.81
CA THR A 62 3.94 16.29 -4.94
C THR A 62 3.35 15.69 -3.66
N TYR A 63 3.99 14.71 -3.03
CA TYR A 63 3.49 14.15 -1.77
C TYR A 63 3.49 15.17 -0.62
N ARG A 64 4.47 16.07 -0.56
CA ARG A 64 4.49 17.16 0.44
C ARG A 64 3.37 18.16 0.19
N GLU A 65 3.09 18.48 -1.07
CA GLU A 65 1.98 19.36 -1.45
C GLU A 65 0.64 18.74 -1.05
N MET A 66 0.42 17.46 -1.36
CA MET A 66 -0.79 16.72 -0.95
C MET A 66 -0.98 16.70 0.57
N GLU A 67 0.10 16.48 1.34
CA GLU A 67 0.06 16.56 2.80
C GLU A 67 -0.31 17.97 3.26
N SER A 68 0.28 19.00 2.66
CA SER A 68 0.00 20.41 3.00
C SER A 68 -1.43 20.86 2.67
N HIS A 69 -2.03 20.26 1.64
CA HIS A 69 -3.43 20.50 1.27
C HIS A 69 -4.42 19.71 2.14
N GLY A 70 -3.94 18.76 2.96
CA GLY A 70 -4.80 17.93 3.80
C GLY A 70 -5.58 16.88 3.01
N ASP A 71 -5.05 16.39 1.88
CA ASP A 71 -5.76 15.46 1.00
C ASP A 71 -6.22 14.17 1.71
N ALA A 72 -5.50 13.77 2.77
CA ALA A 72 -5.83 12.62 3.60
C ALA A 72 -6.59 12.96 4.89
N ASP A 73 -6.81 14.25 5.20
CA ASP A 73 -7.33 14.67 6.51
C ASP A 73 -8.74 14.20 6.77
N LYS A 74 -9.59 14.18 5.73
CA LYS A 74 -10.94 13.60 5.84
C LYS A 74 -10.88 12.13 6.24
N ALA A 75 -10.02 11.35 5.58
CA ALA A 75 -9.85 9.93 5.92
C ALA A 75 -9.32 9.75 7.36
N ARG A 76 -8.35 10.58 7.78
CA ARG A 76 -7.85 10.60 9.16
C ARG A 76 -8.95 10.94 10.18
N GLN A 77 -9.81 11.90 9.85
CA GLN A 77 -10.94 12.30 10.68
C GLN A 77 -11.99 11.20 10.77
N ASP A 78 -12.37 10.60 9.64
CA ASP A 78 -13.35 9.52 9.57
C ASP A 78 -12.91 8.31 10.42
N TRP A 79 -11.60 8.03 10.47
CA TRP A 79 -11.00 7.00 11.33
C TRP A 79 -10.77 7.45 12.78
N GLY A 80 -11.07 8.71 13.13
CA GLY A 80 -10.83 9.25 14.47
C GLY A 80 -9.35 9.38 14.86
N ALA A 81 -8.43 9.32 13.89
CA ALA A 81 -6.99 9.33 14.14
C ALA A 81 -6.48 10.62 14.76
N ILE A 82 -7.18 11.73 14.54
CA ILE A 82 -6.88 13.04 15.15
C ILE A 82 -7.19 13.03 16.65
N ASN A 83 -8.18 12.24 17.08
CA ASN A 83 -8.63 12.19 18.47
C ASN A 83 -7.81 11.21 19.33
N HIS A 84 -7.05 10.32 18.69
CA HIS A 84 -6.24 9.29 19.35
C HIS A 84 -4.81 9.27 18.80
N PRO A 85 -4.00 10.31 19.08
CA PRO A 85 -2.64 10.38 18.57
C PRO A 85 -1.78 9.26 19.17
N THR A 86 -1.00 8.59 18.32
CA THR A 86 0.08 7.70 18.79
C THR A 86 1.27 8.52 19.29
N SER A 87 2.31 7.85 19.80
CA SER A 87 3.59 8.49 20.16
C SER A 87 4.20 9.33 19.03
N ASN A 88 3.79 9.10 17.78
CA ASN A 88 4.27 9.80 16.59
C ASN A 88 3.29 10.87 16.07
N GLY A 89 2.26 11.23 16.84
CA GLY A 89 1.39 12.39 16.58
C GLY A 89 0.08 12.14 15.85
N LEU A 90 -0.08 11.02 15.13
CA LEU A 90 -1.34 10.63 14.47
C LEU A 90 -1.78 9.23 14.90
N GLY A 91 -3.09 9.02 15.04
CA GLY A 91 -3.70 7.70 15.24
C GLY A 91 -3.63 6.81 14.00
N VAL A 92 -4.13 5.59 14.10
CA VAL A 92 -4.26 4.66 12.96
C VAL A 92 -5.38 5.14 12.04
N TRP A 93 -5.12 5.19 10.74
CA TRP A 93 -6.10 5.59 9.73
C TRP A 93 -5.86 4.86 8.41
N SER A 94 -6.86 4.91 7.52
CA SER A 94 -6.81 4.30 6.21
C SER A 94 -7.61 5.11 5.18
N LEU A 95 -7.21 5.06 3.91
CA LEU A 95 -7.99 5.57 2.79
C LEU A 95 -9.22 4.71 2.50
N TRP A 96 -9.27 3.50 3.04
CA TRP A 96 -10.41 2.61 2.93
C TRP A 96 -11.47 2.96 3.98
N ASP A 97 -12.75 2.95 3.60
CA ASP A 97 -13.85 3.35 4.47
C ASP A 97 -13.95 2.46 5.72
N GLN A 98 -14.04 3.08 6.90
CA GLN A 98 -14.04 2.36 8.18
C GLN A 98 -15.22 1.39 8.29
N LYS A 99 -16.43 1.78 7.85
CA LYS A 99 -17.62 0.92 7.94
C LYS A 99 -17.50 -0.28 7.00
N VAL A 100 -16.89 -0.09 5.83
CA VAL A 100 -16.58 -1.19 4.91
C VAL A 100 -15.60 -2.16 5.55
N VAL A 101 -14.50 -1.66 6.12
CA VAL A 101 -13.51 -2.50 6.82
C VAL A 101 -14.17 -3.25 7.98
N ASP A 102 -14.96 -2.57 8.82
CA ASP A 102 -15.65 -3.17 9.96
C ASP A 102 -16.57 -4.30 9.51
N ARG A 103 -17.35 -4.07 8.45
CA ARG A 103 -18.23 -5.09 7.87
C ARG A 103 -17.46 -6.30 7.36
N ILE A 104 -16.33 -6.09 6.66
CA ILE A 104 -15.48 -7.19 6.17
C ILE A 104 -14.88 -7.97 7.35
N SER A 105 -14.41 -7.27 8.39
CA SER A 105 -13.75 -7.89 9.54
C SER A 105 -14.66 -8.84 10.33
N GLN A 106 -15.98 -8.65 10.22
CA GLN A 106 -16.99 -9.45 10.90
C GLN A 106 -17.49 -10.65 10.07
N MET A 107 -17.01 -10.82 8.84
CA MET A 107 -17.40 -11.95 8.00
C MET A 107 -16.75 -13.26 8.48
N ASP A 108 -17.50 -14.36 8.54
CA ASP A 108 -17.00 -15.67 9.00
C ASP A 108 -15.81 -16.18 8.18
N ILE A 109 -15.78 -15.83 6.88
CA ILE A 109 -14.72 -16.18 5.93
C ILE A 109 -13.45 -15.34 6.10
N VAL A 110 -13.44 -14.36 7.00
CA VAL A 110 -12.30 -13.47 7.28
C VAL A 110 -11.68 -13.84 8.62
N GLU A 111 -10.35 -13.96 8.63
CA GLU A 111 -9.55 -14.21 9.83
C GLU A 111 -9.02 -12.91 10.43
N GLY A 112 -8.68 -11.93 9.61
CA GLY A 112 -8.21 -10.63 10.05
C GLY A 112 -8.13 -9.61 8.93
N VAL A 113 -8.16 -8.33 9.29
CA VAL A 113 -8.07 -7.20 8.36
C VAL A 113 -7.03 -6.21 8.86
N VAL A 114 -6.15 -5.75 7.96
CA VAL A 114 -5.13 -4.74 8.23
C VAL A 114 -5.32 -3.56 7.27
N PRO A 115 -6.01 -2.50 7.70
CA PRO A 115 -6.12 -1.23 6.99
C PRO A 115 -5.06 -0.24 7.51
N LEU A 116 -4.21 0.28 6.64
CA LEU A 116 -3.21 1.29 7.01
C LEU A 116 -2.83 2.18 5.83
N GLY A 117 -3.09 3.48 5.95
CA GLY A 117 -2.85 4.44 4.87
C GLY A 117 -3.55 3.99 3.60
N SER A 118 -2.80 3.75 2.52
CA SER A 118 -3.38 3.26 1.27
C SER A 118 -3.57 1.74 1.19
N VAL A 119 -3.06 0.97 2.16
CA VAL A 119 -3.07 -0.49 2.13
C VAL A 119 -4.31 -1.03 2.84
N LEU A 120 -4.97 -2.00 2.20
CA LEU A 120 -5.96 -2.88 2.82
C LEU A 120 -5.53 -4.32 2.56
N ALA A 121 -5.29 -5.08 3.62
CA ALA A 121 -5.05 -6.52 3.54
C ALA A 121 -6.13 -7.26 4.31
N ILE A 122 -6.70 -8.30 3.70
CA ILE A 122 -7.76 -9.13 4.25
C ILE A 122 -7.25 -10.56 4.22
N GLN A 123 -6.99 -11.12 5.40
CA GLN A 123 -6.62 -12.52 5.56
C GLN A 123 -7.89 -13.36 5.57
N MET A 124 -8.05 -14.22 4.57
CA MET A 124 -9.18 -15.14 4.45
C MET A 124 -8.95 -16.37 5.32
N ARG A 125 -10.01 -16.85 5.96
CA ARG A 125 -10.00 -18.09 6.74
C ARG A 125 -9.97 -19.30 5.81
N GLU A 126 -8.93 -20.12 5.93
CA GLU A 126 -8.83 -21.39 5.20
C GLU A 126 -9.30 -22.53 6.11
N THR A 127 -10.30 -23.29 5.66
CA THR A 127 -10.94 -24.35 6.48
C THR A 127 -10.70 -25.77 5.96
N SER A 128 -10.39 -25.92 4.66
CA SER A 128 -10.33 -27.24 4.00
C SER A 128 -9.14 -27.41 3.05
N GLY A 129 -8.29 -26.40 2.90
CA GLY A 129 -7.13 -26.41 2.01
C GLY A 129 -5.81 -26.03 2.69
N PRO A 130 -4.72 -25.97 1.90
CA PRO A 130 -3.42 -25.51 2.38
C PRO A 130 -3.50 -24.03 2.78
N SER A 131 -3.01 -23.68 3.96
CA SER A 131 -3.06 -22.31 4.52
C SER A 131 -1.88 -21.44 4.06
N GLY A 132 -1.99 -20.12 4.32
CA GLY A 132 -0.91 -19.18 4.04
C GLY A 132 -0.60 -19.07 2.53
N TYR A 133 0.69 -18.99 2.18
CA TYR A 133 1.16 -18.81 0.80
C TYR A 133 0.73 -19.90 -0.18
N ALA A 134 0.39 -21.09 0.31
CA ALA A 134 -0.04 -22.20 -0.54
C ALA A 134 -1.55 -22.17 -0.85
N SER A 135 -2.34 -21.32 -0.17
CA SER A 135 -3.77 -21.19 -0.44
C SER A 135 -4.04 -20.50 -1.78
N LEU A 136 -5.15 -20.87 -2.43
CA LEU A 136 -5.63 -20.25 -3.67
C LEU A 136 -6.86 -19.36 -3.45
N LEU A 137 -7.26 -19.11 -2.20
CA LEU A 137 -8.46 -18.33 -1.89
C LEU A 137 -8.40 -16.92 -2.47
N SER A 138 -7.27 -16.22 -2.29
CA SER A 138 -7.12 -14.87 -2.86
C SER A 138 -7.23 -14.88 -4.39
N GLN A 139 -6.75 -15.93 -5.06
CA GLN A 139 -6.87 -16.06 -6.52
C GLN A 139 -8.33 -16.18 -6.96
N LYS A 140 -9.16 -16.96 -6.24
CA LYS A 140 -10.59 -17.10 -6.51
C LYS A 140 -11.34 -15.77 -6.32
N VAL A 141 -11.04 -15.04 -5.24
CA VAL A 141 -11.59 -13.69 -5.00
C VAL A 141 -11.20 -12.75 -6.14
N GLN A 142 -9.92 -12.68 -6.48
CA GLN A 142 -9.40 -11.83 -7.55
C GLN A 142 -10.01 -12.17 -8.92
N GLN A 143 -10.31 -13.45 -9.19
CA GLN A 143 -11.01 -13.84 -10.42
C GLN A 143 -12.43 -13.28 -10.46
N LYS A 144 -13.20 -13.43 -9.38
CA LYS A 144 -14.56 -12.86 -9.28
C LYS A 144 -14.57 -11.33 -9.37
N MET A 145 -13.58 -10.65 -8.80
CA MET A 145 -13.47 -9.18 -8.89
C MET A 145 -13.13 -8.68 -10.30
N ARG A 146 -12.61 -9.54 -11.20
CA ARG A 146 -12.41 -9.23 -12.62
C ARG A 146 -13.66 -9.47 -13.46
N GLU A 147 -14.58 -10.31 -13.00
CA GLU A 147 -15.79 -10.64 -13.74
C GLU A 147 -16.76 -9.45 -13.75
N LYS A 148 -17.12 -9.02 -14.96
CA LYS A 148 -18.21 -8.08 -15.20
C LYS A 148 -19.52 -8.85 -15.13
N LYS A 149 -20.38 -8.53 -14.15
CA LYS A 149 -21.73 -9.11 -14.05
C LYS A 149 -22.74 -8.00 -14.38
N SER A 150 -23.30 -8.15 -15.58
CA SER A 150 -24.18 -7.29 -16.39
C SER A 150 -25.40 -6.60 -15.70
N GLU A 151 -25.89 -5.58 -16.43
CA GLU A 151 -27.16 -4.81 -16.45
C GLU A 151 -27.26 -3.45 -15.74
N GLU A 152 -26.46 -3.13 -14.70
CA GLU A 152 -26.45 -1.77 -14.13
C GLU A 152 -25.33 -0.90 -14.76
N GLU A 153 -25.74 0.05 -15.61
CA GLU A 153 -24.89 0.82 -16.54
C GLU A 153 -23.80 1.73 -15.93
N ASP A 154 -23.64 1.85 -14.61
CA ASP A 154 -22.83 2.94 -14.03
C ASP A 154 -21.63 2.51 -13.16
N CYS A 155 -21.33 1.20 -13.05
CA CYS A 155 -20.28 0.71 -12.13
C CYS A 155 -19.45 -0.52 -12.59
N GLU A 156 -19.26 -0.76 -13.90
CA GLU A 156 -18.45 -1.92 -14.33
C GLU A 156 -16.95 -1.61 -14.51
N VAL A 157 -16.22 -1.51 -13.40
CA VAL A 157 -14.74 -1.59 -13.41
C VAL A 157 -14.28 -3.00 -13.06
N ALA A 158 -13.39 -3.57 -13.88
CA ALA A 158 -12.71 -4.82 -13.53
C ALA A 158 -11.54 -4.49 -12.59
N ILE A 159 -11.50 -5.12 -11.42
CA ILE A 159 -10.43 -4.89 -10.45
C ILE A 159 -9.34 -5.92 -10.67
N PHE A 160 -8.13 -5.44 -10.97
CA PHE A 160 -6.94 -6.26 -11.06
C PHE A 160 -6.16 -6.23 -9.76
N GLY A 161 -5.81 -7.42 -9.27
CA GLY A 161 -4.93 -7.59 -8.13
C GLY A 161 -4.05 -8.82 -8.31
N ARG A 162 -3.04 -8.93 -7.47
CA ARG A 162 -2.16 -10.10 -7.42
C ARG A 162 -2.58 -10.99 -6.26
N PRO A 163 -2.72 -12.31 -6.48
CA PRO A 163 -3.00 -13.23 -5.38
C PRO A 163 -1.78 -13.34 -4.45
N LEU A 164 -2.04 -13.53 -3.16
CA LEU A 164 -1.03 -13.74 -2.14
C LEU A 164 -1.53 -14.78 -1.14
N GLY A 165 -1.50 -16.06 -1.52
CA GLY A 165 -2.00 -17.12 -0.65
C GLY A 165 -3.48 -16.94 -0.30
N ASN A 166 -3.78 -16.94 0.99
CA ASN A 166 -5.11 -16.61 1.53
C ASN A 166 -5.32 -15.11 1.80
N VAL A 167 -4.41 -14.23 1.40
CA VAL A 167 -4.53 -12.78 1.63
C VAL A 167 -5.00 -12.07 0.36
N VAL A 168 -6.15 -11.41 0.45
CA VAL A 168 -6.62 -10.45 -0.54
C VAL A 168 -6.11 -9.08 -0.12
N TYR A 169 -5.29 -8.44 -0.94
CA TYR A 169 -4.77 -7.11 -0.63
C TYR A 169 -5.00 -6.12 -1.76
N MET A 170 -5.17 -4.87 -1.39
CA MET A 170 -5.37 -3.74 -2.28
C MET A 170 -4.52 -2.57 -1.79
N ILE A 171 -3.96 -1.82 -2.74
CA ILE A 171 -3.16 -0.63 -2.45
C ILE A 171 -3.76 0.50 -3.28
N ALA A 172 -4.38 1.46 -2.61
CA ALA A 172 -4.90 2.66 -3.27
C ALA A 172 -3.73 3.51 -3.80
N SER A 173 -3.97 4.18 -4.94
CA SER A 173 -3.06 5.24 -5.37
C SER A 173 -3.16 6.40 -4.40
N GLN A 174 -2.08 7.17 -4.24
CA GLN A 174 -2.11 8.36 -3.39
C GLN A 174 -3.11 9.41 -3.93
N VAL A 175 -3.41 9.37 -5.22
CA VAL A 175 -4.36 10.28 -5.89
C VAL A 175 -5.74 9.66 -6.14
N SER A 176 -6.01 8.47 -5.59
CA SER A 176 -7.34 7.84 -5.72
C SER A 176 -8.39 8.65 -4.97
N THR A 177 -9.50 8.98 -5.64
CA THR A 177 -10.59 9.73 -4.99
C THR A 177 -11.47 8.82 -4.13
N ARG A 178 -12.17 9.40 -3.16
CA ARG A 178 -13.16 8.68 -2.33
C ARG A 178 -14.24 8.00 -3.19
N GLU A 179 -14.68 8.65 -4.27
CA GLU A 179 -15.67 8.07 -5.19
C GLU A 179 -15.12 6.82 -5.90
N GLN A 180 -13.87 6.88 -6.40
CA GLN A 180 -13.23 5.73 -7.05
C GLN A 180 -13.05 4.57 -6.07
N LEU A 181 -12.58 4.87 -4.85
CA LEU A 181 -12.39 3.85 -3.81
C LEU A 181 -13.74 3.26 -3.34
N ALA A 182 -14.81 4.04 -3.27
CA ALA A 182 -16.15 3.54 -2.94
C ALA A 182 -16.68 2.54 -3.99
N LYS A 183 -16.41 2.77 -5.28
CA LYS A 183 -16.74 1.80 -6.35
C LYS A 183 -15.98 0.49 -6.15
N VAL A 184 -14.69 0.58 -5.81
CA VAL A 184 -13.85 -0.58 -5.52
C VAL A 184 -14.35 -1.36 -4.29
N GLU A 185 -14.66 -0.65 -3.21
CA GLU A 185 -15.21 -1.22 -1.97
C GLU A 185 -16.55 -1.93 -2.20
N LYS A 186 -17.45 -1.35 -3.01
CA LYS A 186 -18.73 -1.98 -3.36
C LYS A 186 -18.51 -3.32 -4.06
N ILE A 187 -17.59 -3.39 -5.02
CA ILE A 187 -17.26 -4.65 -5.74
C ILE A 187 -16.61 -5.65 -4.81
N LEU A 188 -15.69 -5.21 -3.93
CA LEU A 188 -15.03 -6.05 -2.95
C LEU A 188 -16.04 -6.68 -1.99
N LEU A 189 -16.91 -5.87 -1.37
CA LEU A 189 -17.97 -6.33 -0.47
C LEU A 189 -18.89 -7.33 -1.16
N ARG A 190 -19.42 -6.99 -2.35
CA ARG A 190 -20.27 -7.91 -3.14
C ARG A 190 -19.56 -9.24 -3.41
N THR A 191 -18.26 -9.20 -3.70
CA THR A 191 -17.48 -10.40 -4.02
C THR A 191 -17.30 -11.29 -2.79
N LEU A 192 -16.98 -10.70 -1.64
CA LEU A 192 -16.80 -11.43 -0.38
C LEU A 192 -18.14 -11.97 0.14
N GLU A 193 -19.21 -11.19 0.04
CA GLU A 193 -20.57 -11.62 0.41
C GLU A 193 -21.13 -12.71 -0.52
N GLY A 194 -20.78 -12.65 -1.81
CA GLY A 194 -21.13 -13.65 -2.82
C GLY A 194 -20.15 -14.85 -2.90
N GLN A 195 -19.22 -14.97 -1.95
CA GLN A 195 -18.39 -16.15 -1.73
C GLN A 195 -18.87 -16.92 -0.49
N LEU A 196 -20.06 -17.53 -0.61
CA LEU A 196 -20.45 -18.78 0.04
C LEU A 196 -21.05 -19.69 -1.04
#